data_AF-A0A2A3VLP1-F1
#
_entry.id   AF-A0A2A3VLP1-F1
#
_cell.length_a   1.000
_cell.length_b   1.000
_cell.length_c   1.000
_cell.angle_alpha   90.00
_cell.angle_beta   90.00
_cell.angle_gamma   90.00
#
_symmetry.space_group_name_H-M   'P 1'
#
loop_
_entity.id
_entity.type
_entity.pdbx_description
1 polymer ?
#
loop_
_entity_poly.entity_id
_entity_poly.type
_entity_poly.pdbx_seq_one_letter_code
_entity_poly.pdbx_strand_id
1 'polypeptide(L)'
;MNAVVFDWPPATRVDRAISKTEVLARAGKPSGLRERLTRELAEISWACKLATTTLNLPPGGLPEFQVFRLRLKPGVATASEPLLRAIDLAIPSPLLFEVTGDAGICTVGAPKRASAASPGKQVLGAYIASPWVDAGTARHPLPVALDLAGLHQALLRDLVPLAGRRGETLDALLARLAAVRLAERDGARLQARLRAETQFNRKIQINQQLRDAQRQLAQLRDPGE
;
A
#
# COMPACT_ATOMS: atom_id res chain seq x y z
N MET A 1 -14.24 4.13 -0.58
CA MET A 1 -12.99 3.42 -0.27
C MET A 1 -13.18 1.97 -0.68
N ASN A 2 -12.28 1.40 -1.47
CA ASN A 2 -12.47 0.05 -2.00
C ASN A 2 -11.98 -0.97 -0.96
N ALA A 3 -12.93 -1.62 -0.30
CA ALA A 3 -12.70 -2.65 0.71
C ALA A 3 -12.41 -3.97 -0.01
N VAL A 4 -11.13 -4.25 -0.30
CA VAL A 4 -10.74 -5.40 -1.14
C VAL A 4 -9.75 -6.31 -0.42
N VAL A 5 -10.14 -7.58 -0.29
CA VAL A 5 -9.28 -8.71 0.07
C VAL A 5 -9.44 -9.74 -1.04
N PHE A 6 -8.33 -10.24 -1.57
CA PHE A 6 -8.35 -11.09 -2.75
C PHE A 6 -8.47 -12.58 -2.41
N ASP A 7 -9.15 -13.31 -3.28
CA ASP A 7 -9.17 -14.76 -3.29
C ASP A 7 -7.99 -15.27 -4.12
N TRP A 8 -6.94 -15.69 -3.41
CA TRP A 8 -5.71 -16.17 -4.05
C TRP A 8 -5.92 -17.60 -4.57
N PRO A 9 -5.72 -17.85 -5.88
CA PRO A 9 -5.96 -19.18 -6.46
C PRO A 9 -5.16 -20.28 -5.75
N PRO A 10 -5.74 -21.47 -5.50
CA PRO A 10 -5.05 -22.56 -4.80
C PRO A 10 -3.68 -22.93 -5.38
N ALA A 11 -3.53 -22.86 -6.72
CA ALA A 11 -2.28 -23.15 -7.42
C ALA A 11 -1.11 -22.20 -7.06
N THR A 12 -1.40 -21.05 -6.44
CA THR A 12 -0.39 -20.08 -6.01
C THR A 12 0.08 -20.30 -4.57
N ARG A 13 -0.56 -21.20 -3.81
CA ARG A 13 -0.32 -21.35 -2.38
C ARG A 13 1.07 -21.91 -2.09
N VAL A 14 1.71 -21.33 -1.08
CA VAL A 14 2.98 -21.76 -0.51
C VAL A 14 2.81 -22.14 0.96
N ASP A 15 2.02 -21.34 1.70
CA ASP A 15 1.65 -21.55 3.11
C ASP A 15 2.85 -21.91 4.03
N ARG A 16 3.98 -21.23 3.83
CA ARG A 16 5.21 -21.45 4.59
C ARG A 16 5.38 -20.39 5.69
N ALA A 17 5.48 -20.84 6.94
CA ALA A 17 5.83 -19.96 8.06
C ALA A 17 7.27 -19.40 7.91
N ILE A 18 7.44 -18.11 8.21
CA ILE A 18 8.74 -17.44 8.16
C ILE A 18 9.11 -16.96 9.56
N SER A 19 10.27 -17.39 10.04
CA SER A 19 10.78 -16.93 11.33
C SER A 19 11.24 -15.47 11.27
N LYS A 20 11.11 -14.74 12.39
CA LYS A 20 11.66 -13.37 12.51
C LYS A 20 13.17 -13.34 12.26
N THR A 21 13.88 -14.39 12.63
CA THR A 21 15.31 -14.56 12.35
C THR A 21 15.59 -14.64 10.86
N GLU A 22 14.76 -15.37 10.10
CA GLU A 22 14.88 -15.46 8.63
C GLU A 22 14.64 -14.11 7.95
N VAL A 23 13.67 -13.32 8.43
CA VAL A 23 13.47 -11.95 7.96
C VAL A 23 14.69 -11.08 8.26
N LEU A 24 15.21 -11.12 9.48
CA LEU A 24 16.39 -10.34 9.88
C LEU A 24 17.65 -10.70 9.07
N ALA A 25 17.82 -11.98 8.74
CA ALA A 25 18.95 -12.43 7.93
C ALA A 25 18.91 -11.86 6.50
N ARG A 26 17.72 -11.67 5.93
CA ARG A 26 17.55 -11.15 4.56
C ARG A 26 17.43 -9.63 4.48
N ALA A 27 16.83 -8.99 5.48
CA ALA A 27 16.54 -7.55 5.46
C ALA A 27 17.78 -6.66 5.67
N GLY A 28 18.95 -7.24 5.93
CA GLY A 28 20.15 -6.51 6.31
C GLY A 28 20.07 -6.01 7.77
N LYS A 29 20.59 -4.81 8.05
CA LYS A 29 20.58 -4.19 9.39
C LYS A 29 19.78 -2.88 9.49
N PRO A 30 18.48 -2.83 9.10
CA PRO A 30 17.66 -1.65 9.31
C PRO A 30 17.45 -1.42 10.81
N SER A 31 17.78 -0.21 11.27
CA SER A 31 17.71 0.19 12.68
C SER A 31 16.32 -0.05 13.27
N GLY A 32 16.21 -0.78 14.38
CA GLY A 32 14.96 -1.04 15.07
C GLY A 32 14.08 -2.15 14.49
N LEU A 33 14.54 -2.90 13.48
CA LEU A 33 13.72 -3.95 12.85
C LEU A 33 13.42 -5.12 13.79
N ARG A 34 14.40 -5.58 14.59
CA ARG A 34 14.19 -6.70 15.52
C ARG A 34 13.12 -6.34 16.56
N GLU A 35 13.19 -5.12 17.09
CA GLU A 35 12.25 -4.58 18.06
C GLU A 35 10.86 -4.44 17.43
N ARG A 36 10.76 -3.89 16.21
CA ARG A 36 9.50 -3.80 15.46
C ARG A 36 8.87 -5.17 15.19
N LEU A 37 9.64 -6.13 14.67
CA LEU A 37 9.17 -7.50 14.45
C LEU A 37 8.64 -8.12 15.75
N THR A 38 9.31 -7.87 16.87
CA THR A 38 8.90 -8.40 18.19
C THR A 38 7.65 -7.73 18.71
N ARG A 39 7.54 -6.41 18.57
CA ARG A 39 6.43 -5.62 19.11
C ARG A 39 5.15 -5.72 18.27
N GLU A 40 5.28 -5.71 16.95
CA GLU A 40 4.13 -5.55 16.06
C GLU A 40 3.56 -6.88 15.58
N LEU A 41 4.41 -7.90 15.34
CA LEU A 41 3.98 -9.13 14.69
C LEU A 41 3.91 -10.32 15.66
N ALA A 42 2.80 -11.03 15.62
CA ALA A 42 2.66 -12.36 16.17
C ALA A 42 3.27 -13.40 15.21
N GLU A 43 3.02 -13.27 13.91
CA GLU A 43 3.40 -14.27 12.90
C GLU A 43 3.63 -13.63 11.52
N ILE A 44 4.48 -14.28 10.72
CA ILE A 44 4.75 -13.98 9.32
C ILE A 44 4.69 -15.28 8.54
N SER A 45 3.96 -15.31 7.43
CA SER A 45 3.96 -16.45 6.52
C SER A 45 3.99 -16.00 5.06
N TRP A 46 4.69 -16.78 4.25
CA TRP A 46 4.63 -16.68 2.80
C TRP A 46 3.41 -17.47 2.33
N ALA A 47 2.35 -16.73 2.02
CA ALA A 47 1.05 -17.31 1.68
C ALA A 47 1.02 -17.78 0.24
N CYS A 48 1.42 -16.93 -0.71
CA CYS A 48 1.31 -17.22 -2.13
C CYS A 48 2.50 -16.74 -2.96
N LYS A 49 2.77 -17.45 -4.05
CA LYS A 49 3.69 -17.09 -5.13
C LYS A 49 2.89 -17.01 -6.43
N LEU A 50 2.84 -15.84 -7.04
CA LEU A 50 2.16 -15.58 -8.31
C LEU A 50 3.23 -15.47 -9.39
N ALA A 51 3.38 -16.53 -10.17
CA ALA A 51 4.32 -16.67 -11.26
C ALA A 51 3.62 -17.21 -12.52
N THR A 52 4.35 -17.22 -13.64
CA THR A 52 3.81 -17.65 -14.94
C THR A 52 3.31 -19.10 -14.87
N THR A 53 4.03 -19.94 -14.13
CA THR A 53 3.71 -21.36 -13.91
C THR A 53 2.49 -21.59 -13.02
N THR A 54 2.18 -20.67 -12.10
CA THR A 54 1.07 -20.84 -11.15
C THR A 54 -0.26 -20.28 -11.66
N LEU A 55 -0.21 -19.30 -12.58
CA LEU A 55 -1.39 -18.59 -13.09
C LEU A 55 -1.62 -18.79 -14.59
N ASN A 56 -0.70 -19.45 -15.30
CA ASN A 56 -0.72 -19.56 -16.76
C ASN A 56 -0.87 -18.20 -17.46
N LEU A 57 -0.22 -17.17 -16.91
CA LEU A 57 -0.15 -15.83 -17.47
C LEU A 57 1.27 -15.56 -17.95
N PRO A 58 1.46 -14.88 -19.09
CA PRO A 58 2.78 -14.40 -19.50
C PRO A 58 3.31 -13.36 -18.51
N PRO A 59 4.64 -13.10 -18.48
CA PRO A 59 5.23 -12.24 -17.45
C PRO A 59 4.93 -10.74 -17.63
N GLY A 60 4.81 -10.23 -18.86
CA GLY A 60 4.63 -8.79 -19.10
C GLY A 60 5.78 -7.92 -18.55
N GLY A 61 6.98 -8.50 -18.39
CA GLY A 61 8.13 -7.84 -17.75
C GLY A 61 8.23 -8.06 -16.23
N LEU A 62 7.26 -8.74 -15.61
CA LEU A 62 7.28 -9.16 -14.20
C LEU A 62 7.33 -10.70 -14.13
N PRO A 63 8.43 -11.32 -13.66
CA PRO A 63 8.52 -12.78 -13.62
C PRO A 63 7.60 -13.39 -12.55
N GLU A 64 7.49 -12.72 -11.40
CA GLU A 64 6.67 -13.14 -10.26
C GLU A 64 6.42 -12.00 -9.29
N PHE A 65 5.38 -12.13 -8.46
CA PHE A 65 5.19 -11.38 -7.22
C PHE A 65 4.62 -12.31 -6.14
N GLN A 66 4.67 -11.89 -4.88
CA GLN A 66 4.35 -12.77 -3.75
C GLN A 66 3.40 -12.10 -2.76
N VAL A 67 2.66 -12.93 -2.02
CA VAL A 67 1.75 -12.49 -0.97
C VAL A 67 2.27 -12.97 0.38
N PHE A 68 2.49 -12.04 1.30
CA PHE A 68 2.92 -12.30 2.65
C PHE A 68 1.79 -11.99 3.63
N ARG A 69 1.46 -12.95 4.49
CA ARG A 69 0.51 -12.73 5.58
C ARG A 69 1.26 -12.25 6.81
N LEU A 70 0.80 -11.13 7.37
CA LEU A 70 1.33 -10.54 8.58
C LEU A 70 0.24 -10.54 9.65
N ARG A 71 0.41 -11.35 10.69
CA ARG A 71 -0.50 -11.34 11.84
C ARG A 71 0.03 -10.40 12.90
N LEU A 72 -0.72 -9.33 13.16
CA LEU A 72 -0.42 -8.35 14.19
C LEU A 72 -0.65 -8.96 15.59
N LYS A 73 0.07 -8.44 16.59
CA LYS A 73 -0.20 -8.75 17.99
C LYS A 73 -1.46 -8.01 18.48
N PRO A 74 -2.14 -8.53 19.52
CA PRO A 74 -3.24 -7.81 20.17
C PRO A 74 -2.83 -6.40 20.58
N GLY A 75 -3.72 -5.43 20.35
CA GLY A 75 -3.49 -4.00 20.61
C GLY A 75 -2.65 -3.26 19.57
N VAL A 76 -2.16 -3.95 18.52
CA VAL A 76 -1.45 -3.31 17.40
C VAL A 76 -2.44 -3.02 16.28
N ALA A 77 -2.77 -1.73 16.10
CA ALA A 77 -3.80 -1.29 15.15
C ALA A 77 -3.39 -1.45 13.68
N THR A 78 -2.11 -1.29 13.34
CA THR A 78 -1.60 -1.42 11.98
C THR A 78 -0.12 -1.79 11.94
N ALA A 79 0.33 -2.42 10.85
CA ALA A 79 1.74 -2.62 10.60
C ALA A 79 2.42 -1.28 10.30
N SER A 80 3.56 -1.00 10.94
CA SER A 80 4.29 0.24 10.67
C SER A 80 4.95 0.21 9.28
N GLU A 81 4.97 1.35 8.60
CA GLU A 81 5.62 1.46 7.29
C GLU A 81 7.11 1.03 7.31
N PRO A 82 7.93 1.39 8.33
CA PRO A 82 9.31 0.90 8.41
C PRO A 82 9.44 -0.62 8.52
N LEU A 83 8.46 -1.31 9.12
CA LEU A 83 8.41 -2.77 9.17
C LEU A 83 8.09 -3.35 7.79
N LEU A 84 7.03 -2.87 7.14
CA LEU A 84 6.64 -3.30 5.80
C LEU A 84 7.80 -3.12 4.81
N ARG A 85 8.40 -1.93 4.80
CA ARG A 85 9.52 -1.59 3.92
C ARG A 85 10.73 -2.49 4.12
N ALA A 86 11.02 -2.86 5.36
CA ALA A 86 12.15 -3.74 5.66
C ALA A 86 11.92 -5.18 5.19
N ILE A 87 10.69 -5.71 5.35
CA ILE A 87 10.32 -7.03 4.84
C ILE A 87 10.33 -7.02 3.30
N ASP A 88 9.78 -5.96 2.70
CA ASP A 88 9.68 -5.83 1.25
C ASP A 88 11.05 -5.75 0.58
N LEU A 89 11.95 -4.91 1.08
CA LEU A 89 13.32 -4.82 0.55
C LEU A 89 14.15 -6.09 0.75
N ALA A 90 13.80 -6.95 1.71
CA ALA A 90 14.47 -8.22 1.95
C ALA A 90 14.22 -9.27 0.85
N ILE A 91 13.21 -9.05 0.01
CA ILE A 91 12.77 -9.96 -1.04
C ILE A 91 12.93 -9.25 -2.38
N PRO A 92 13.53 -9.86 -3.42
CA PRO A 92 13.70 -9.17 -4.71
C PRO A 92 12.39 -8.88 -5.45
N SER A 93 11.44 -9.82 -5.45
CA SER A 93 10.15 -9.68 -6.13
C SER A 93 9.21 -8.70 -5.41
N PRO A 94 8.23 -8.09 -6.11
CA PRO A 94 7.18 -7.31 -5.47
C PRO A 94 6.38 -8.11 -4.46
N LEU A 95 5.94 -7.45 -3.40
CA LEU A 95 5.13 -8.03 -2.34
C LEU A 95 3.79 -7.31 -2.22
N LEU A 96 2.74 -8.09 -2.01
CA LEU A 96 1.52 -7.68 -1.36
C LEU A 96 1.48 -8.27 0.05
N PHE A 97 0.98 -7.50 1.00
CA PHE A 97 0.79 -7.92 2.37
C PHE A 97 -0.70 -8.12 2.65
N GLU A 98 -1.05 -9.26 3.20
CA GLU A 98 -2.36 -9.49 3.82
C GLU A 98 -2.16 -9.35 5.33
N VAL A 99 -2.59 -8.23 5.89
CA VAL A 99 -2.38 -7.90 7.30
C VAL A 99 -3.63 -8.24 8.08
N THR A 100 -3.49 -9.02 9.16
CA THR A 100 -4.60 -9.43 10.03
C THR A 100 -4.34 -9.00 11.46
N GLY A 101 -5.35 -8.50 12.18
CA GLY A 101 -5.26 -8.12 13.59
C GLY A 101 -6.64 -7.91 14.21
N ASP A 102 -6.70 -7.19 15.32
CA ASP A 102 -7.97 -6.95 16.05
C ASP A 102 -9.00 -6.17 15.20
N ALA A 103 -8.53 -5.36 14.25
CA ALA A 103 -9.36 -4.59 13.31
C ALA A 103 -9.88 -5.43 12.12
N GLY A 104 -9.54 -6.72 12.03
CA GLY A 104 -9.91 -7.60 10.93
C GLY A 104 -8.75 -7.86 9.97
N ILE A 105 -8.98 -7.71 8.67
CA ILE A 105 -8.03 -7.96 7.60
C ILE A 105 -7.96 -6.78 6.62
N CYS A 106 -6.77 -6.48 6.11
CA CYS A 106 -6.59 -5.54 5.01
C CYS A 106 -5.47 -5.99 4.07
N THR A 107 -5.50 -5.49 2.83
CA THR A 107 -4.44 -5.71 1.85
C THR A 107 -3.58 -4.44 1.74
N VAL A 108 -2.26 -4.59 1.79
CA VAL A 108 -1.30 -3.50 1.69
C VAL A 108 -0.29 -3.79 0.59
N GLY A 109 0.03 -2.80 -0.23
CA GLY A 109 0.98 -2.96 -1.32
C GLY A 109 1.72 -1.67 -1.64
N ALA A 110 2.85 -1.79 -2.33
CA ALA A 110 3.58 -0.67 -2.89
C ALA A 110 4.12 -1.05 -4.27
N PRO A 111 4.21 -0.09 -5.22
CA PRO A 111 4.98 -0.30 -6.43
C PRO A 111 6.43 -0.58 -6.07
N LYS A 112 6.99 -1.62 -6.68
CA LYS A 112 8.40 -2.00 -6.53
C LYS A 112 9.02 -2.13 -7.90
N ARG A 113 10.15 -1.46 -8.10
CA ARG A 113 10.88 -1.47 -9.36
C ARG A 113 12.37 -1.45 -9.14
N ALA A 114 13.11 -1.91 -10.14
CA ALA A 114 14.55 -1.70 -10.18
C ALA A 114 14.88 -0.20 -10.17
N SER A 115 15.95 0.16 -9.47
CA SER A 115 16.49 1.51 -9.48
C SER A 115 17.21 1.78 -10.80
N ALA A 116 16.79 2.83 -11.51
CA ALA A 116 17.51 3.33 -12.69
C ALA A 116 18.87 3.93 -12.33
N ALA A 117 19.01 4.48 -11.11
CA ALA A 117 20.22 5.16 -10.66
C ALA A 117 21.21 4.22 -9.93
N SER A 118 20.81 3.02 -9.58
CA SER A 118 21.65 2.09 -8.82
C SER A 118 21.34 0.63 -9.20
N PRO A 119 22.09 0.05 -10.14
CA PRO A 119 21.90 -1.33 -10.56
C PRO A 119 21.87 -2.28 -9.35
N GLY A 120 20.94 -3.24 -9.36
CA GLY A 120 20.76 -4.21 -8.28
C GLY A 120 19.98 -3.70 -7.06
N LYS A 121 19.68 -2.39 -6.94
CA LYS A 121 18.82 -1.87 -5.87
C LYS A 121 17.36 -1.79 -6.32
N GLN A 122 16.46 -2.11 -5.39
CA GLN A 122 15.02 -1.92 -5.57
C GLN A 122 14.59 -0.57 -4.99
N VAL A 123 13.64 0.08 -5.65
CA VAL A 123 12.97 1.29 -5.19
C VAL A 123 11.52 0.95 -4.91
N LEU A 124 11.07 1.27 -3.70
CA LEU A 124 9.68 1.15 -3.28
C LEU A 124 8.99 2.51 -3.37
N GLY A 125 7.78 2.51 -3.92
CA GLY A 125 6.85 3.61 -3.84
C GLY A 125 6.19 3.71 -2.46
N ALA A 126 5.23 4.62 -2.33
CA ALA A 126 4.44 4.75 -1.11
C ALA A 126 3.51 3.54 -0.93
N TYR A 127 3.36 3.08 0.31
CA TYR A 127 2.38 2.05 0.62
C TYR A 127 0.95 2.57 0.53
N ILE A 128 0.10 1.70 -0.03
CA ILE A 128 -1.34 1.88 -0.14
C ILE A 128 -1.99 0.69 0.53
N ALA A 129 -3.02 0.94 1.32
CA ALA A 129 -3.77 -0.08 2.03
C ALA A 129 -5.25 0.02 1.67
N SER A 130 -5.90 -1.12 1.51
CA SER A 130 -7.36 -1.19 1.56
C SER A 130 -7.84 -0.77 2.97
N PRO A 131 -9.10 -0.37 3.12
CA PRO A 131 -9.76 -0.38 4.42
C PRO A 131 -9.64 -1.75 5.09
N TRP A 132 -9.68 -1.73 6.42
CA TRP A 132 -9.91 -2.93 7.21
C TRP A 132 -11.33 -3.43 7.00
N VAL A 133 -11.46 -4.74 6.85
CA VAL A 133 -12.75 -5.45 6.75
C VAL A 133 -12.77 -6.62 7.73
N ASP A 134 -13.95 -7.12 8.05
CA ASP A 134 -14.07 -8.31 8.89
C ASP A 134 -13.39 -9.51 8.24
N ALA A 135 -12.76 -10.38 9.04
CA ALA A 135 -12.04 -11.55 8.52
C ALA A 135 -12.91 -12.53 7.73
N GLY A 136 -14.22 -12.53 7.97
CA GLY A 136 -15.22 -13.33 7.24
C GLY A 136 -15.77 -12.65 5.98
N THR A 137 -15.31 -11.45 5.63
CA THR A 137 -15.75 -10.74 4.42
C THR A 137 -15.44 -11.58 3.19
N ALA A 138 -16.41 -11.65 2.26
CA ALA A 138 -16.23 -12.36 1.00
C ALA A 138 -15.01 -11.81 0.26
N ARG A 139 -14.13 -12.72 -0.19
CA ARG A 139 -12.93 -12.37 -0.94
C ARG A 139 -13.29 -12.10 -2.39
N HIS A 140 -12.62 -11.12 -2.99
CA HIS A 140 -12.80 -10.73 -4.38
C HIS A 140 -11.95 -11.62 -5.29
N PRO A 141 -12.46 -12.05 -6.46
CA PRO A 141 -11.62 -12.73 -7.44
C PRO A 141 -10.49 -11.79 -7.91
N LEU A 142 -9.41 -12.37 -8.39
CA LEU A 142 -8.35 -11.58 -9.01
C LEU A 142 -8.89 -10.83 -10.24
N PRO A 143 -8.46 -9.57 -10.46
CA PRO A 143 -8.85 -8.83 -11.64
C PRO A 143 -8.32 -9.50 -12.91
N VAL A 144 -9.09 -9.40 -13.99
CA VAL A 144 -8.69 -9.94 -15.30
C VAL A 144 -7.49 -9.16 -15.82
N ALA A 145 -6.45 -9.88 -16.25
CA ALA A 145 -5.23 -9.29 -16.78
C ALA A 145 -4.67 -10.15 -17.92
N LEU A 146 -3.97 -9.50 -18.85
CA LEU A 146 -3.31 -10.16 -19.99
C LEU A 146 -1.98 -10.81 -19.62
N ASP A 147 -1.35 -10.33 -18.55
CA ASP A 147 -0.04 -10.76 -18.07
C ASP A 147 0.12 -10.47 -16.56
N LEU A 148 1.21 -10.98 -15.96
CA LEU A 148 1.49 -10.80 -14.52
C LEU A 148 1.76 -9.35 -14.12
N ALA A 149 2.40 -8.56 -14.98
CA ALA A 149 2.66 -7.16 -14.69
C ALA A 149 1.35 -6.36 -14.63
N GLY A 150 0.45 -6.58 -15.59
CA GLY A 150 -0.89 -6.03 -15.63
C GLY A 150 -1.74 -6.48 -14.44
N LEU A 151 -1.65 -7.75 -14.05
CA LEU A 151 -2.33 -8.27 -12.85
C LEU A 151 -1.84 -7.54 -11.59
N HIS A 152 -0.53 -7.45 -11.39
CA HIS A 152 0.04 -6.75 -10.24
C HIS A 152 -0.35 -5.27 -10.21
N GLN A 153 -0.35 -4.59 -11.36
CA GLN A 153 -0.81 -3.21 -11.44
C GLN A 153 -2.30 -3.07 -11.12
N ALA A 154 -3.15 -3.96 -11.62
CA ALA A 154 -4.59 -3.96 -11.33
C ALA A 154 -4.86 -4.15 -9.83
N LEU A 155 -4.17 -5.10 -9.18
CA LEU A 155 -4.25 -5.31 -7.73
C LEU A 155 -3.87 -4.05 -6.95
N LEU A 156 -2.78 -3.36 -7.32
CA LEU A 156 -2.39 -2.10 -6.67
C LEU A 156 -3.41 -0.98 -6.91
N ARG A 157 -4.01 -0.89 -8.11
CA ARG A 157 -5.06 0.08 -8.42
C ARG A 157 -6.28 -0.13 -7.53
N ASP A 158 -6.68 -1.37 -7.28
CA ASP A 158 -7.83 -1.69 -6.43
C ASP A 158 -7.64 -1.23 -4.98
N LEU A 159 -6.40 -1.07 -4.51
CA LEU A 159 -6.10 -0.52 -3.18
C LEU A 159 -6.21 1.01 -3.13
N VAL A 160 -6.17 1.70 -4.28
CA VAL A 160 -6.15 3.17 -4.30
C VAL A 160 -7.54 3.71 -3.97
N PRO A 161 -7.67 4.61 -2.97
CA PRO A 161 -8.96 5.17 -2.57
C PRO A 161 -9.40 6.34 -3.48
N LEU A 162 -9.13 6.26 -4.78
CA LEU A 162 -9.52 7.23 -5.79
C LEU A 162 -10.08 6.48 -7.01
N ALA A 163 -11.17 6.99 -7.57
CA ALA A 163 -11.62 6.54 -8.88
C ALA A 163 -10.56 6.89 -9.93
N GLY A 164 -10.18 5.91 -10.76
CA GLY A 164 -9.23 6.12 -11.85
C GLY A 164 -9.84 6.94 -12.97
N ARG A 165 -9.04 7.82 -13.58
CA ARG A 165 -9.46 8.56 -14.78
C ARG A 165 -9.26 7.71 -16.03
N ARG A 166 -10.00 8.02 -17.11
CA ARG A 166 -9.81 7.34 -18.41
C ARG A 166 -8.36 7.46 -18.87
N GLY A 167 -7.75 6.33 -19.21
CA GLY A 167 -6.35 6.26 -19.65
C GLY A 167 -5.30 6.57 -18.57
N GLU A 168 -5.71 6.77 -17.30
CA GLU A 168 -4.78 7.09 -16.23
C GLU A 168 -3.86 5.89 -15.93
N THR A 169 -2.55 6.11 -15.98
CA THR A 169 -1.56 5.10 -15.59
C THR A 169 -1.54 4.89 -14.08
N LEU A 170 -1.02 3.76 -13.60
CA LEU A 170 -0.89 3.53 -12.15
C LEU A 170 -0.01 4.60 -11.52
N ASP A 171 1.11 4.97 -12.16
CA ASP A 171 2.00 6.01 -11.67
C ASP A 171 1.30 7.38 -11.55
N ALA A 172 0.48 7.76 -12.54
CA ALA A 172 -0.31 8.99 -12.50
C ALA A 172 -1.35 8.97 -11.38
N LEU A 173 -2.05 7.84 -11.21
CA LEU A 173 -3.00 7.62 -10.13
C LEU A 173 -2.34 7.75 -8.75
N LEU A 174 -1.13 7.19 -8.58
CA LEU A 174 -0.39 7.27 -7.33
C LEU A 174 0.18 8.66 -7.06
N ALA A 175 0.66 9.37 -8.09
CA ALA A 175 1.06 10.76 -7.97
C ALA A 175 -0.13 11.64 -7.55
N ARG A 176 -1.31 11.40 -8.12
CA ARG A 176 -2.55 12.08 -7.73
C ARG A 176 -2.96 11.74 -6.30
N LEU A 177 -2.85 10.49 -5.88
CA LEU A 177 -3.06 10.10 -4.48
C LEU A 177 -2.11 10.81 -3.52
N ALA A 178 -0.84 10.94 -3.88
CA ALA A 178 0.14 11.69 -3.08
C ALA A 178 -0.24 13.18 -2.98
N ALA A 179 -0.66 13.79 -4.08
CA ALA A 179 -1.15 15.17 -4.11
C ALA A 179 -2.41 15.37 -3.25
N VAL A 180 -3.35 14.42 -3.28
CA VAL A 180 -4.55 14.42 -2.42
C VAL A 180 -4.15 14.39 -0.94
N ARG A 181 -3.27 13.46 -0.55
CA ARG A 181 -2.79 13.34 0.84
C ARG A 181 -2.07 14.60 1.33
N LEU A 182 -1.31 15.26 0.44
CA LEU A 182 -0.64 16.52 0.76
C LEU A 182 -1.66 17.65 0.98
N ALA A 183 -2.60 17.83 0.04
CA ALA A 183 -3.64 18.85 0.13
C ALA A 183 -4.53 18.68 1.37
N GLU A 184 -4.85 17.44 1.76
CA GLU A 184 -5.59 17.14 3.00
C GLU A 184 -4.82 17.58 4.26
N ARG A 185 -3.52 17.29 4.33
CA ARG A 185 -2.66 17.70 5.46
C ARG A 185 -2.54 19.21 5.55
N ASP A 186 -2.35 19.88 4.42
CA ASP A 186 -2.27 21.34 4.36
C ASP A 186 -3.60 21.98 4.76
N GLY A 187 -4.73 21.44 4.28
CA GLY A 187 -6.07 21.85 4.68
C GLY A 187 -6.30 21.71 6.19
N ALA A 188 -5.93 20.56 6.78
CA ALA A 188 -6.04 20.34 8.23
C ALA A 188 -5.18 21.32 9.04
N ARG A 189 -3.95 21.60 8.58
CA ARG A 189 -3.05 22.58 9.20
C ARG A 189 -3.62 24.00 9.12
N LEU A 190 -4.14 24.40 7.96
CA LEU A 190 -4.77 25.71 7.77
C LEU A 190 -6.01 25.86 8.64
N GLN A 191 -6.83 24.81 8.76
CA GLN A 191 -8.01 24.81 9.61
C GLN A 191 -7.65 24.92 11.11
N ALA A 192 -6.63 24.20 11.57
CA ALA A 192 -6.11 24.35 12.94
C ALA A 192 -5.59 25.77 13.19
N ARG A 193 -4.82 26.32 12.26
CA ARG A 193 -4.30 27.70 12.35
C ARG A 193 -5.41 28.74 12.38
N LEU A 194 -6.46 28.57 11.57
CA LEU A 194 -7.62 29.46 11.55
C LEU A 194 -8.35 29.49 12.90
N ARG A 195 -8.50 28.33 13.55
CA ARG A 195 -9.13 28.21 14.88
C ARG A 195 -8.34 28.92 15.97
N ALA A 196 -7.01 28.89 15.88
CA ALA A 196 -6.11 29.51 16.86
C ALA A 196 -5.88 31.01 16.62
N GLU A 197 -6.12 31.52 15.41
CA GLU A 197 -5.89 32.92 15.07
C GLU A 197 -6.94 33.84 15.72
N THR A 198 -6.53 35.03 16.15
CA THR A 198 -7.41 36.03 16.76
C THR A 198 -7.59 37.25 15.86
N GLN A 199 -6.56 37.61 15.08
CA GLN A 199 -6.57 38.80 14.23
C GLN A 199 -7.41 38.58 12.97
N PHE A 200 -8.43 39.43 12.78
CA PHE A 200 -9.36 39.33 11.65
C PHE A 200 -8.68 39.33 10.28
N ASN A 201 -7.73 40.23 10.04
CA ASN A 201 -7.01 40.32 8.77
C ASN A 201 -6.24 39.03 8.44
N ARG A 202 -5.64 38.38 9.45
CA ARG A 202 -4.95 37.10 9.28
C ARG A 202 -5.93 35.95 9.05
N LYS A 203 -7.10 35.96 9.71
CA LYS A 203 -8.18 34.99 9.44
C LYS A 203 -8.65 35.05 7.99
N ILE A 204 -8.77 36.25 7.41
CA ILE A 204 -9.15 36.39 5.99
C ILE A 204 -8.14 35.70 5.08
N GLN A 205 -6.84 35.95 5.28
CA GLN A 205 -5.78 35.33 4.48
C GLN A 205 -5.76 33.80 4.64
N ILE A 206 -5.86 33.29 5.87
CA ILE A 206 -5.89 31.84 6.13
C ILE A 206 -7.14 31.20 5.52
N ASN A 207 -8.30 31.87 5.57
CA ASN A 207 -9.52 31.41 4.93
C ASN A 207 -9.41 31.34 3.40
N GLN A 208 -8.74 32.31 2.77
CA GLN A 208 -8.48 32.26 1.32
C GLN A 208 -7.62 31.04 0.96
N GLN A 209 -6.51 30.84 1.68
CA GLN A 209 -5.65 29.66 1.49
C GLN A 209 -6.40 28.34 1.70
N LEU A 210 -7.27 28.28 2.71
CA LEU A 210 -8.08 27.10 2.99
C LEU A 210 -9.06 26.80 1.84
N ARG A 211 -9.70 27.84 1.27
CA ARG A 211 -10.58 27.70 0.10
C ARG A 211 -9.80 27.22 -1.12
N ASP A 212 -8.60 27.73 -1.36
CA ASP A 212 -7.72 27.29 -2.44
C ASP A 212 -7.35 25.81 -2.31
N ALA A 213 -6.92 25.39 -1.12
CA ALA A 213 -6.60 24.00 -0.83
C ALA A 213 -7.83 23.08 -1.01
N GLN A 214 -9.02 23.52 -0.59
CA GLN A 214 -10.26 22.78 -0.80
C GLN A 214 -10.64 22.65 -2.28
N ARG A 215 -10.47 23.71 -3.07
CA ARG A 215 -10.68 23.66 -4.54
C ARG A 215 -9.73 22.70 -5.22
N GLN A 216 -8.45 22.75 -4.88
CA GLN A 216 -7.45 21.82 -5.40
C GLN A 216 -7.78 20.37 -5.01
N LEU A 217 -8.18 20.13 -3.76
CA LEU A 217 -8.58 18.80 -3.30
C LEU A 217 -9.78 18.26 -4.09
N ALA A 218 -10.79 19.10 -4.36
CA ALA A 218 -11.94 18.73 -5.17
C ALA A 218 -11.52 18.32 -6.60
N GLN A 219 -10.68 19.13 -7.25
CA GLN A 219 -10.15 18.83 -8.60
C GLN A 219 -9.31 17.54 -8.64
N LEU A 220 -8.53 17.25 -7.61
CA LEU A 220 -7.71 16.04 -7.56
C LEU A 220 -8.55 14.77 -7.33
N ARG A 221 -9.69 14.89 -6.65
CA ARG A 221 -10.61 13.78 -6.39
C ARG A 221 -11.60 13.52 -7.53
N ASP A 222 -11.81 14.52 -8.37
CA ASP A 222 -12.66 14.40 -9.55
C ASP A 222 -12.10 13.32 -10.52
N PRO A 223 -12.88 12.26 -10.82
CA PRO A 223 -12.48 11.25 -11.81
C PRO A 223 -12.44 11.79 -13.25
N GLY A 224 -13.03 12.96 -13.52
CA GLY A 224 -13.23 13.45 -14.89
C GLY A 224 -14.24 12.61 -15.67
N GLU A 225 -14.76 13.17 -16.78
CA GLU A 225 -15.68 12.48 -17.70
C GLU A 225 -15.00 11.48 -18.65
#